data_AF-A0ABD3KQT0-F1
#
_entry.id   AF-A0ABD3KQT0-F1
#
_cell.length_a   1.000
_cell.length_b   1.000
_cell.length_c   1.000
_cell.angle_alpha   90.00
_cell.angle_beta   90.00
_cell.angle_gamma   90.00
#
_symmetry.space_group_name_H-M   'P 1'
#
loop_
_entity.id
_entity.type
_entity.pdbx_description
1 polymer ?
#
loop_
_entity_poly.entity_id
_entity_poly.type
_entity_poly.pdbx_seq_one_letter_code
_entity_poly.pdbx_strand_id
1 'polypeptide(L)'
;MTASPHWPITTTLARDLHHFRSPRDLRASFTMKPGDSPRARCELLEMAESSTANAEPLEWPKKDKRRLLHVVYRVGDLDRSIKFYTECFGMKLLRKRDVPEEKYSNAFLGYGPEESHCVMELTYNYGVSSYDIGTGFGNFAITTQDVYKMVEDIKAKGGTVTREPGPVRGGTTVIAFVNDPDGYVFELIQISATPKPLCHVMLKVGDLERAIKFYEKALGMKLFRKGEKPDDKYTLAIMGYPGENETNVLELTYNYDVTEYTKGNAYAQLAIGTDDVYKSGEVVKLVIEELGGEITRQPGPLPGINTKITSFLDPDGWKTVSLCFMNFKPLYSWE
;
A
#
# COMPACT_ATOMS: atom_id res chain seq x y z
N MET A 1 -26.33 -27.64 51.23
CA MET A 1 -24.96 -27.79 51.78
C MET A 1 -24.36 -28.97 51.03
N THR A 2 -23.32 -28.87 50.21
CA THR A 2 -22.02 -28.20 50.38
C THR A 2 -21.38 -27.87 49.02
N ALA A 3 -20.46 -26.91 49.05
CA ALA A 3 -19.92 -26.13 47.94
C ALA A 3 -18.91 -26.84 47.02
N SER A 4 -18.80 -26.33 45.77
CA SER A 4 -17.65 -26.50 44.87
C SER A 4 -16.41 -25.75 45.39
N PRO A 5 -15.19 -26.25 45.15
CA PRO A 5 -13.99 -25.43 45.22
C PRO A 5 -13.54 -25.00 43.81
N HIS A 6 -13.61 -23.69 43.56
CA HIS A 6 -12.73 -22.99 42.61
C HIS A 6 -11.33 -22.88 43.23
N TRP A 7 -10.28 -23.11 42.43
CA TRP A 7 -8.95 -22.53 42.70
C TRP A 7 -8.39 -21.92 41.41
N PRO A 8 -7.62 -20.80 41.49
CA PRO A 8 -7.39 -19.89 40.40
C PRO A 8 -6.16 -20.26 39.56
N ILE A 9 -6.26 -20.04 38.25
CA ILE A 9 -5.11 -20.04 37.34
C ILE A 9 -4.30 -18.79 37.69
N THR A 10 -3.18 -18.96 38.36
CA THR A 10 -2.25 -17.87 38.69
C THR A 10 -1.49 -17.41 37.45
N THR A 11 -1.73 -16.15 37.13
CA THR A 11 -1.02 -15.30 36.18
C THR A 11 0.47 -15.17 36.52
N THR A 12 1.36 -16.06 36.05
CA THR A 12 2.82 -15.81 36.05
C THR A 12 3.56 -16.60 34.97
N LEU A 13 3.13 -16.50 33.71
CA LEU A 13 3.89 -17.07 32.57
C LEU A 13 3.72 -16.26 31.28
N ALA A 14 3.45 -14.97 31.39
CA ALA A 14 3.26 -14.06 30.25
C ALA A 14 4.34 -12.97 30.15
N ARG A 15 5.45 -13.06 30.90
CA ARG A 15 6.47 -11.98 30.93
C ARG A 15 7.78 -12.23 30.19
N ASP A 16 8.10 -13.44 29.74
CA ASP A 16 9.44 -13.74 29.20
C ASP A 16 9.48 -14.21 27.73
N LEU A 17 8.52 -13.80 26.90
CA LEU A 17 8.54 -14.11 25.45
C LEU A 17 9.36 -13.13 24.60
N HIS A 18 9.93 -12.07 25.18
CA HIS A 18 10.65 -11.01 24.45
C HIS A 18 12.18 -11.23 24.28
N HIS A 19 12.73 -12.42 24.55
CA HIS A 19 14.19 -12.65 24.52
C HIS A 19 14.70 -13.70 23.53
N PHE A 20 13.85 -14.34 22.73
CA PHE A 20 14.31 -15.42 21.86
C PHE A 20 14.45 -14.96 20.40
N ARG A 21 15.68 -15.04 19.89
CA ARG A 21 16.11 -14.55 18.56
C ARG A 21 16.14 -15.63 17.48
N SER A 22 15.80 -16.89 17.78
CA SER A 22 15.74 -17.95 16.77
C SER A 22 14.75 -19.09 17.11
N PRO A 23 14.27 -19.86 16.11
CA PRO A 23 13.44 -21.05 16.32
C PRO A 23 14.09 -22.17 17.14
N ARG A 24 15.44 -22.21 17.22
CA ARG A 24 16.15 -23.18 18.06
C ARG A 24 16.03 -22.86 19.55
N ASP A 25 15.94 -21.58 19.89
CA ASP A 25 15.88 -21.14 21.28
C ASP A 25 14.50 -21.39 21.91
N LEU A 26 13.44 -21.39 21.09
CA LEU A 26 12.07 -21.74 21.51
C LEU A 26 11.93 -23.20 21.92
N ARG A 27 12.68 -24.14 21.31
CA ARG A 27 12.68 -25.55 21.76
C ARG A 27 13.43 -25.74 23.08
N ALA A 28 14.37 -24.85 23.42
CA ALA A 28 15.23 -24.99 24.59
C ALA A 28 14.61 -24.41 25.87
N SER A 29 13.65 -23.49 25.78
CA SER A 29 13.00 -22.84 26.93
C SER A 29 11.91 -23.69 27.60
N PHE A 30 11.50 -24.81 27.00
CA PHE A 30 10.58 -25.78 27.61
C PHE A 30 11.36 -26.88 28.36
N THR A 31 12.16 -26.51 29.37
CA THR A 31 12.76 -27.52 30.27
C THR A 31 11.76 -27.96 31.32
N MET A 32 11.42 -29.26 31.29
CA MET A 32 10.44 -29.93 32.16
C MET A 32 10.74 -29.78 33.65
N LYS A 33 9.69 -29.68 34.47
CA LYS A 33 9.80 -29.93 35.91
C LYS A 33 9.35 -31.36 36.22
N PRO A 34 9.92 -32.03 37.24
CA PRO A 34 9.43 -33.34 37.67
C PRO A 34 7.97 -33.21 38.15
N GLY A 35 7.02 -33.82 37.43
CA GLY A 35 5.59 -33.82 37.79
C GLY A 35 4.62 -33.46 36.66
N ASP A 36 5.09 -33.00 35.50
CA ASP A 36 4.22 -32.60 34.40
C ASP A 36 3.50 -33.81 33.76
N SER A 37 2.17 -33.72 33.61
CA SER A 37 1.35 -34.82 33.08
C SER A 37 1.58 -35.06 31.58
N PRO A 38 1.41 -36.29 31.07
CA PRO A 38 1.53 -36.59 29.64
C PRO A 38 0.64 -35.74 28.74
N ARG A 39 -0.50 -35.26 29.26
CA ARG A 39 -1.45 -34.40 28.55
C ARG A 39 -0.91 -32.97 28.37
N ALA A 40 -0.31 -32.40 29.41
CA ALA A 40 0.35 -31.09 29.32
C ALA A 40 1.53 -31.11 28.33
N ARG A 41 2.19 -32.28 28.18
CA ARG A 41 3.25 -32.49 27.19
C ARG A 41 2.72 -32.49 25.74
N CYS A 42 1.58 -33.15 25.48
CA CYS A 42 0.93 -33.07 24.17
C CYS A 42 0.49 -31.63 23.86
N GLU A 43 -0.15 -30.95 24.81
CA GLU A 43 -0.63 -29.58 24.63
C GLU A 43 0.52 -28.60 24.33
N LEU A 44 1.65 -28.71 25.04
CA LEU A 44 2.84 -27.87 24.77
C LEU A 44 3.52 -28.18 23.42
N LEU A 45 3.57 -29.45 23.02
CA LEU A 45 4.10 -29.85 21.71
C LEU A 45 3.20 -29.39 20.57
N GLU A 46 1.88 -29.52 20.72
CA GLU A 46 0.88 -29.02 19.77
C GLU A 46 0.94 -27.47 19.66
N MET A 47 1.14 -26.76 20.78
CA MET A 47 1.34 -25.31 20.77
C MET A 47 2.67 -24.91 20.08
N ALA A 48 3.76 -25.63 20.33
CA ALA A 48 5.05 -25.40 19.66
C ALA A 48 5.02 -25.74 18.16
N GLU A 49 4.29 -26.79 17.76
CA GLU A 49 4.09 -27.17 16.36
C GLU A 49 3.17 -26.18 15.63
N SER A 50 2.09 -25.71 16.26
CA SER A 50 1.21 -24.69 15.65
C SER A 50 1.91 -23.33 15.48
N SER A 51 2.76 -22.93 16.44
CA SER A 51 3.53 -21.69 16.37
C SER A 51 4.64 -21.73 15.31
N THR A 52 5.22 -22.90 15.03
CA THR A 52 6.22 -23.08 13.97
C THR A 52 5.59 -23.21 12.59
N ALA A 53 4.43 -23.87 12.47
CA ALA A 53 3.66 -23.95 11.22
C ALA A 53 3.14 -22.57 10.75
N ASN A 54 2.72 -21.70 11.68
CA ASN A 54 2.27 -20.34 11.36
C ASN A 54 3.41 -19.36 11.04
N ALA A 55 4.66 -19.69 11.35
CA ALA A 55 5.80 -18.80 11.12
C ALA A 55 6.35 -18.88 9.68
N GLU A 56 6.24 -20.03 9.00
CA GLU A 56 6.79 -20.19 7.65
C GLU A 56 6.16 -19.25 6.60
N PRO A 57 4.82 -19.06 6.54
CA PRO A 57 4.23 -18.12 5.59
C PRO A 57 4.69 -16.69 5.82
N LEU A 58 4.81 -16.25 7.08
CA LEU A 58 5.18 -14.86 7.43
C LEU A 58 6.63 -14.50 7.07
N GLU A 59 7.48 -15.48 6.74
CA GLU A 59 8.81 -15.21 6.19
C GLU A 59 8.80 -14.95 4.67
N TRP A 60 7.71 -15.28 3.96
CA TRP A 60 7.59 -15.07 2.51
C TRP A 60 7.85 -13.63 2.07
N PRO A 61 7.28 -12.57 2.70
CA PRO A 61 7.47 -11.20 2.24
C PRO A 61 8.93 -10.73 2.30
N LYS A 62 9.78 -11.38 3.11
CA LYS A 62 11.22 -11.08 3.18
C LYS A 62 12.02 -11.72 2.03
N LYS A 63 11.48 -12.78 1.40
CA LYS A 63 12.12 -13.54 0.33
C LYS A 63 11.63 -13.12 -1.06
N ASP A 64 10.40 -12.62 -1.13
CA ASP A 64 9.72 -12.17 -2.34
C ASP A 64 10.33 -10.87 -2.91
N LYS A 65 10.26 -10.68 -4.23
CA LYS A 65 10.82 -9.53 -4.93
C LYS A 65 9.74 -8.52 -5.33
N ARG A 66 9.10 -7.88 -4.36
CA ARG A 66 7.94 -7.04 -4.62
C ARG A 66 8.25 -5.68 -5.22
N ARG A 67 7.27 -5.11 -5.93
CA ARG A 67 7.36 -3.80 -6.60
C ARG A 67 6.00 -3.12 -6.68
N LEU A 68 5.94 -1.81 -6.49
CA LEU A 68 4.75 -1.02 -6.85
C LEU A 68 4.63 -0.93 -8.38
N LEU A 69 3.49 -1.36 -8.92
CA LEU A 69 3.29 -1.47 -10.37
C LEU A 69 2.54 -0.27 -10.93
N HIS A 70 1.38 0.01 -10.36
CA HIS A 70 0.55 1.13 -10.76
C HIS A 70 -0.46 1.47 -9.68
N VAL A 71 -1.00 2.68 -9.77
CA VAL A 71 -2.14 3.11 -8.97
C VAL A 71 -3.35 3.27 -9.89
N VAL A 72 -4.48 2.70 -9.50
CA VAL A 72 -5.71 2.72 -10.30
C VAL A 72 -6.68 3.72 -9.69
N TYR A 73 -7.20 4.62 -10.52
CA TYR A 73 -8.23 5.57 -10.12
C TYR A 73 -9.06 6.00 -11.32
N ARG A 74 -10.23 6.58 -11.04
CA ARG A 74 -11.24 6.87 -12.04
C ARG A 74 -11.24 8.34 -12.44
N VAL A 75 -11.49 8.62 -13.71
CA VAL A 75 -11.52 9.98 -14.28
C VAL A 75 -12.82 10.18 -15.05
N GLY A 76 -13.37 11.39 -15.00
CA GLY A 76 -14.62 11.75 -15.67
C GLY A 76 -14.48 12.01 -17.17
N ASP A 77 -13.26 12.33 -17.63
CA ASP A 77 -12.91 12.54 -19.04
C ASP A 77 -11.47 12.06 -19.28
N LEU A 78 -11.35 10.94 -20.01
CA LEU A 78 -10.06 10.29 -20.22
C LEU A 78 -9.08 11.15 -21.04
N ASP A 79 -9.58 11.81 -22.09
CA ASP A 79 -8.71 12.56 -23.00
C ASP A 79 -8.28 13.89 -22.36
N ARG A 80 -9.16 14.53 -21.57
CA ARG A 80 -8.80 15.69 -20.74
C ARG A 80 -7.69 15.36 -19.74
N SER A 81 -7.81 14.22 -19.04
CA SER A 81 -6.82 13.81 -18.05
C SER A 81 -5.49 13.37 -18.69
N ILE A 82 -5.53 12.62 -19.80
CA ILE A 82 -4.32 12.31 -20.60
C ILE A 82 -3.61 13.60 -21.01
N LYS A 83 -4.35 14.55 -21.63
CA LYS A 83 -3.78 15.81 -22.09
C LYS A 83 -3.13 16.57 -20.94
N PHE A 84 -3.84 16.72 -19.81
CA PHE A 84 -3.33 17.40 -18.63
C PHE A 84 -2.03 16.77 -18.12
N TYR A 85 -1.98 15.45 -17.92
CA TYR A 85 -0.76 14.80 -17.41
C TYR A 85 0.41 14.85 -18.41
N THR A 86 0.14 14.76 -19.72
CA THR A 86 1.22 14.87 -20.72
C THR A 86 1.76 16.28 -20.85
N GLU A 87 0.89 17.31 -20.85
CA GLU A 87 1.30 18.70 -21.08
C GLU A 87 1.80 19.37 -19.80
N CYS A 88 1.19 19.10 -18.65
CA CYS A 88 1.51 19.77 -17.38
C CYS A 88 2.56 19.04 -16.55
N PHE A 89 2.50 17.70 -16.52
CA PHE A 89 3.39 16.88 -15.70
C PHE A 89 4.52 16.23 -16.51
N GLY A 90 4.48 16.32 -17.84
CA GLY A 90 5.49 15.71 -18.71
C GLY A 90 5.45 14.18 -18.72
N MET A 91 4.31 13.58 -18.34
CA MET A 91 4.13 12.13 -18.42
C MET A 91 3.99 11.68 -19.89
N LYS A 92 4.26 10.40 -20.13
CA LYS A 92 4.01 9.75 -21.42
C LYS A 92 2.76 8.89 -21.32
N LEU A 93 1.90 8.94 -22.33
CA LEU A 93 0.90 7.90 -22.54
C LEU A 93 1.62 6.62 -23.01
N LEU A 94 1.60 5.58 -22.19
CA LEU A 94 2.31 4.32 -22.43
C LEU A 94 1.45 3.36 -23.22
N ARG A 95 0.17 3.23 -22.83
CA ARG A 95 -0.84 2.48 -23.58
C ARG A 95 -2.24 2.96 -23.24
N LYS A 96 -3.16 2.76 -24.17
CA LYS A 96 -4.60 2.99 -24.02
C LYS A 96 -5.32 1.72 -24.45
N ARG A 97 -6.33 1.29 -23.70
CA ARG A 97 -7.13 0.11 -24.01
C ARG A 97 -8.60 0.48 -23.85
N ASP A 98 -9.38 0.17 -24.85
CA ASP A 98 -10.83 0.29 -24.78
C ASP A 98 -11.45 -1.10 -24.55
N VAL A 99 -12.49 -1.19 -23.71
CA VAL A 99 -13.22 -2.43 -23.41
C VAL A 99 -14.72 -2.16 -23.51
N PRO A 100 -15.26 -2.04 -24.74
CA PRO A 100 -16.66 -1.68 -24.97
C PRO A 100 -17.65 -2.66 -24.32
N GLU A 101 -17.29 -3.94 -24.24
CA GLU A 101 -18.13 -4.99 -23.66
C GLU A 101 -18.37 -4.77 -22.16
N GLU A 102 -17.38 -4.19 -21.46
CA GLU A 102 -17.44 -3.85 -20.03
C GLU A 102 -17.67 -2.35 -19.79
N LYS A 103 -17.83 -1.55 -20.85
CA LYS A 103 -18.12 -0.11 -20.85
C LYS A 103 -17.10 0.76 -20.10
N TYR A 104 -15.81 0.48 -20.28
CA TYR A 104 -14.74 1.36 -19.81
C TYR A 104 -13.56 1.42 -20.79
N SER A 105 -12.75 2.46 -20.62
CA SER A 105 -11.43 2.57 -21.23
C SER A 105 -10.38 2.79 -20.14
N ASN A 106 -9.18 2.24 -20.34
CA ASN A 106 -8.00 2.54 -19.54
C ASN A 106 -6.96 3.33 -20.30
N ALA A 107 -6.21 4.16 -19.59
CA ALA A 107 -4.97 4.76 -20.05
C ALA A 107 -3.89 4.61 -18.99
N PHE A 108 -2.69 4.25 -19.43
CA PHE A 108 -1.53 4.06 -18.56
C PHE A 108 -0.53 5.18 -18.84
N LEU A 109 -0.21 5.97 -17.82
CA LEU A 109 0.69 7.12 -17.94
C LEU A 109 1.80 7.09 -16.90
N GLY A 110 3.00 7.50 -17.30
CA GLY A 110 4.13 7.58 -16.38
C GLY A 110 5.37 8.15 -17.04
N TYR A 111 6.50 8.06 -16.35
CA TYR A 111 7.78 8.62 -16.80
C TYR A 111 8.67 7.59 -17.52
N GLY A 112 8.24 6.33 -17.59
CA GLY A 112 8.98 5.26 -18.22
C GLY A 112 8.15 3.97 -18.36
N PRO A 113 8.74 2.91 -18.91
CA PRO A 113 8.05 1.64 -19.18
C PRO A 113 7.55 0.95 -17.90
N GLU A 114 6.37 0.32 -17.97
CA GLU A 114 5.65 -0.30 -16.84
C GLU A 114 6.43 -1.42 -16.13
N GLU A 115 7.37 -2.04 -16.83
CA GLU A 115 8.24 -3.11 -16.34
C GLU A 115 9.21 -2.60 -15.27
N SER A 116 9.60 -1.32 -15.33
CA SER A 116 10.58 -0.71 -14.42
C SER A 116 10.06 0.49 -13.64
N HIS A 117 8.90 1.03 -14.01
CA HIS A 117 8.28 2.20 -13.37
C HIS A 117 6.95 1.83 -12.74
N CYS A 118 6.60 2.51 -11.65
CA CYS A 118 5.21 2.62 -11.23
C CYS A 118 4.51 3.63 -12.15
N VAL A 119 3.28 3.34 -12.56
CA VAL A 119 2.52 4.19 -13.49
C VAL A 119 1.11 4.48 -12.96
N MET A 120 0.43 5.42 -13.58
CA MET A 120 -0.97 5.73 -13.30
C MET A 120 -1.86 4.97 -14.27
N GLU A 121 -2.80 4.18 -13.75
CA GLU A 121 -3.87 3.55 -14.52
C GLU A 121 -5.15 4.35 -14.33
N LEU A 122 -5.51 5.10 -15.38
CA LEU A 122 -6.78 5.82 -15.43
C LEU A 122 -7.87 4.86 -15.87
N THR A 123 -9.04 4.94 -15.25
CA THR A 123 -10.24 4.23 -15.67
C THR A 123 -11.35 5.22 -15.97
N TYR A 124 -11.79 5.28 -17.21
CA TYR A 124 -12.98 6.01 -17.62
C TYR A 124 -14.13 5.04 -17.81
N ASN A 125 -15.20 5.19 -17.05
CA ASN A 125 -16.43 4.41 -17.24
C ASN A 125 -17.38 5.20 -18.14
N TYR A 126 -17.96 4.57 -19.15
CA TYR A 126 -18.73 5.28 -20.17
C TYR A 126 -19.91 6.04 -19.55
N GLY A 127 -19.99 7.33 -19.87
CA GLY A 127 -21.08 8.20 -19.40
C GLY A 127 -20.98 8.60 -17.92
N VAL A 128 -19.92 8.20 -17.19
CA VAL A 128 -19.67 8.65 -15.82
C VAL A 128 -18.63 9.76 -15.84
N SER A 129 -19.06 10.99 -15.53
CA SER A 129 -18.26 12.21 -15.70
C SER A 129 -17.69 12.78 -14.39
N SER A 130 -17.95 12.16 -13.25
CA SER A 130 -17.47 12.64 -11.95
C SER A 130 -17.45 11.52 -10.91
N TYR A 131 -16.53 11.61 -9.96
CA TYR A 131 -16.38 10.69 -8.85
C TYR A 131 -16.23 11.44 -7.53
N ASP A 132 -16.60 10.80 -6.42
CA ASP A 132 -16.30 11.29 -5.08
C ASP A 132 -14.90 10.82 -4.69
N ILE A 133 -13.97 11.75 -4.48
CA ILE A 133 -12.60 11.43 -4.02
C ILE A 133 -12.62 10.90 -2.58
N GLY A 134 -13.60 11.32 -1.78
CA GLY A 134 -13.62 11.07 -0.35
C GLY A 134 -12.59 11.89 0.41
N THR A 135 -12.55 11.71 1.73
CA THR A 135 -11.68 12.47 2.63
C THR A 135 -10.37 11.74 2.96
N GLY A 136 -10.29 10.45 2.65
CA GLY A 136 -9.18 9.59 3.01
C GLY A 136 -8.02 9.58 2.01
N PHE A 137 -8.31 9.81 0.73
CA PHE A 137 -7.25 9.94 -0.27
C PHE A 137 -6.49 11.24 0.00
N GLY A 138 -5.17 11.17 0.06
CA GLY A 138 -4.31 12.31 0.34
C GLY A 138 -3.92 13.04 -0.93
N ASN A 139 -2.92 12.49 -1.61
CA ASN A 139 -2.38 13.04 -2.84
C ASN A 139 -1.53 11.98 -3.56
N PHE A 140 -1.24 12.24 -4.82
CA PHE A 140 -0.06 11.70 -5.48
C PHE A 140 1.09 12.69 -5.33
N ALA A 141 2.34 12.23 -5.51
CA ALA A 141 3.46 13.15 -5.61
C ALA A 141 4.33 12.91 -6.83
N ILE A 142 4.78 14.04 -7.38
CA ILE A 142 5.67 14.14 -8.52
C ILE A 142 6.87 14.99 -8.10
N THR A 143 8.06 14.49 -8.40
CA THR A 143 9.28 15.25 -8.24
C THR A 143 9.70 15.91 -9.55
N THR A 144 10.26 17.11 -9.46
CA THR A 144 10.72 17.88 -10.62
C THR A 144 11.95 18.71 -10.24
N GLN A 145 12.75 19.10 -11.24
CA GLN A 145 13.90 19.97 -11.02
C GLN A 145 13.51 21.42 -10.78
N ASP A 146 12.33 21.83 -11.27
CA ASP A 146 11.82 23.18 -11.17
C ASP A 146 10.31 23.14 -10.90
N VAL A 147 9.93 23.26 -9.63
CA VAL A 147 8.52 23.26 -9.21
C VAL A 147 7.85 24.58 -9.61
N TYR A 148 8.60 25.70 -9.63
CA TYR A 148 8.05 27.00 -10.01
C TYR A 148 7.58 26.99 -11.47
N LYS A 149 8.46 26.55 -12.37
CA LYS A 149 8.12 26.42 -13.80
C LYS A 149 6.96 25.45 -14.02
N MET A 150 6.98 24.28 -13.37
CA MET A 150 5.90 23.30 -13.52
C MET A 150 4.55 23.87 -13.07
N VAL A 151 4.51 24.64 -11.97
CA VAL A 151 3.30 25.34 -11.51
C VAL A 151 2.83 26.40 -12.50
N GLU A 152 3.74 27.18 -13.11
CA GLU A 152 3.40 28.14 -14.16
C GLU A 152 2.78 27.45 -15.38
N ASP A 153 3.37 26.34 -15.84
CA ASP A 153 2.84 25.53 -16.95
C ASP A 153 1.44 24.99 -16.60
N ILE A 154 1.25 24.47 -15.39
CA ILE A 154 -0.05 23.99 -14.90
C ILE A 154 -1.11 25.10 -14.91
N LYS A 155 -0.78 26.30 -14.41
CA LYS A 155 -1.68 27.47 -14.42
C LYS A 155 -2.06 27.86 -15.84
N ALA A 156 -1.08 27.93 -16.75
CA ALA A 156 -1.30 28.27 -18.15
C ALA A 156 -2.22 27.28 -18.88
N LYS A 157 -2.28 26.03 -18.41
CA LYS A 157 -3.12 24.95 -18.94
C LYS A 157 -4.44 24.75 -18.20
N GLY A 158 -4.77 25.64 -17.27
CA GLY A 158 -6.05 25.63 -16.53
C GLY A 158 -6.10 24.67 -15.35
N GLY A 159 -4.96 24.18 -14.86
CA GLY A 159 -4.87 23.45 -13.60
C GLY A 159 -5.04 24.39 -12.40
N THR A 160 -5.55 23.84 -11.29
CA THR A 160 -5.78 24.62 -10.08
C THR A 160 -4.60 24.46 -9.13
N VAL A 161 -4.06 25.56 -8.63
CA VAL A 161 -2.96 25.55 -7.65
C VAL A 161 -3.55 25.81 -6.27
N THR A 162 -3.43 24.83 -5.37
CA THR A 162 -3.99 24.89 -4.00
C THR A 162 -2.94 25.30 -2.97
N ARG A 163 -1.66 25.15 -3.30
CA ARG A 163 -0.54 25.75 -2.57
C ARG A 163 0.56 26.15 -3.53
N GLU A 164 0.88 27.45 -3.56
CA GLU A 164 1.95 28.03 -4.38
C GLU A 164 3.33 27.43 -4.05
N PRO A 165 4.27 27.44 -5.01
CA PRO A 165 5.60 26.87 -4.84
C PRO A 165 6.38 27.65 -3.79
N GLY A 166 6.89 26.92 -2.80
CA GLY A 166 7.73 27.48 -1.75
C GLY A 166 8.21 26.43 -0.76
N PRO A 167 9.19 26.79 0.10
CA PRO A 167 9.73 25.86 1.09
C PRO A 167 8.63 25.26 1.98
N VAL A 168 8.75 23.97 2.29
CA VAL A 168 7.93 23.34 3.31
C VAL A 168 8.16 24.04 4.66
N ARG A 169 7.11 24.14 5.48
CA ARG A 169 7.21 24.78 6.80
C ARG A 169 8.31 24.09 7.63
N GLY A 170 9.29 24.87 8.07
CA GLY A 170 10.42 24.36 8.87
C GLY A 170 11.47 23.56 8.08
N GLY A 171 11.45 23.62 6.75
CA GLY A 171 12.46 22.97 5.89
C GLY A 171 12.86 23.84 4.70
N THR A 172 13.72 23.30 3.85
CA THR A 172 14.24 23.98 2.64
C THR A 172 13.69 23.40 1.34
N THR A 173 13.09 22.20 1.39
CA THR A 173 12.51 21.56 0.21
C THR A 173 11.36 22.41 -0.33
N VAL A 174 11.46 22.84 -1.58
CA VAL A 174 10.40 23.56 -2.27
C VAL A 174 9.33 22.55 -2.68
N ILE A 175 8.09 22.83 -2.30
CA ILE A 175 6.92 22.03 -2.66
C ILE A 175 5.78 22.92 -3.17
N ALA A 176 4.86 22.36 -3.93
CA ALA A 176 3.58 22.98 -4.32
C ALA A 176 2.46 21.92 -4.28
N PHE A 177 1.20 22.36 -4.23
CA PHE A 177 0.06 21.46 -4.41
C PHE A 177 -0.84 21.97 -5.52
N VAL A 178 -1.24 21.06 -6.39
CA VAL A 178 -2.11 21.32 -7.53
C VAL A 178 -3.21 20.28 -7.60
N ASN A 179 -4.35 20.65 -8.17
CA ASN A 179 -5.42 19.72 -8.51
C ASN A 179 -5.42 19.44 -10.00
N ASP A 180 -5.63 18.19 -10.34
CA ASP A 180 -5.92 17.77 -11.70
C ASP A 180 -7.37 18.10 -12.13
N PRO A 181 -7.77 17.76 -13.37
CA PRO A 181 -9.11 17.99 -13.90
C PRO A 181 -10.28 17.45 -13.07
N ASP A 182 -10.07 16.36 -12.34
CA ASP A 182 -11.07 15.64 -11.55
C ASP A 182 -10.99 16.01 -10.05
N GLY A 183 -9.98 16.79 -9.65
CA GLY A 183 -9.78 17.26 -8.28
C GLY A 183 -8.78 16.44 -7.46
N TYR A 184 -8.10 15.45 -8.06
CA TYR A 184 -7.03 14.73 -7.37
C TYR A 184 -5.87 15.67 -7.09
N VAL A 185 -5.40 15.64 -5.85
CA VAL A 185 -4.30 16.47 -5.39
C VAL A 185 -2.97 15.84 -5.80
N PHE A 186 -2.08 16.65 -6.37
CA PHE A 186 -0.69 16.31 -6.65
C PHE A 186 0.22 17.24 -5.85
N GLU A 187 1.08 16.65 -5.02
CA GLU A 187 2.24 17.32 -4.43
C GLU A 187 3.37 17.37 -5.45
N LEU A 188 3.91 18.56 -5.70
CA LEU A 188 5.09 18.75 -6.54
C LEU A 188 6.29 19.01 -5.65
N ILE A 189 7.36 18.23 -5.79
CA ILE A 189 8.53 18.27 -4.90
C ILE A 189 9.79 18.60 -5.69
N GLN A 190 10.50 19.66 -5.31
CA GLN A 190 11.72 20.06 -6.01
C GLN A 190 12.92 19.26 -5.53
N ILE A 191 13.57 18.54 -6.45
CA ILE A 191 14.82 17.81 -6.21
C ILE A 191 15.76 17.94 -7.41
N SER A 192 17.06 17.73 -7.22
CA SER A 192 18.07 17.95 -8.26
C SER A 192 17.98 16.97 -9.45
N ALA A 193 17.55 15.73 -9.23
CA ALA A 193 17.17 14.75 -10.26
C ALA A 193 16.64 13.47 -9.60
N THR A 194 15.72 12.76 -10.25
CA THR A 194 15.37 11.37 -9.88
C THR A 194 15.12 10.52 -11.12
N PRO A 195 15.45 9.21 -11.10
CA PRO A 195 15.01 8.29 -12.13
C PRO A 195 13.50 7.96 -12.06
N LYS A 196 12.81 8.27 -10.96
CA LYS A 196 11.39 7.93 -10.75
C LYS A 196 10.58 9.15 -10.30
N PRO A 197 10.16 10.02 -11.24
CA PRO A 197 9.51 11.28 -10.88
C PRO A 197 8.17 11.11 -10.17
N LEU A 198 7.33 10.16 -10.58
CA LEU A 198 6.19 9.73 -9.77
C LEU A 198 6.75 9.04 -8.52
N CYS A 199 6.59 9.63 -7.34
CA CYS A 199 7.34 9.20 -6.15
C CYS A 199 6.45 8.62 -5.03
N HIS A 200 5.23 9.09 -4.79
CA HIS A 200 4.36 8.47 -3.79
C HIS A 200 2.86 8.55 -4.01
N VAL A 201 2.15 7.65 -3.32
CA VAL A 201 0.70 7.70 -3.09
C VAL A 201 0.52 7.93 -1.59
N MET A 202 -0.24 8.96 -1.21
CA MET A 202 -0.54 9.28 0.18
C MET A 202 -1.97 8.88 0.54
N LEU A 203 -2.12 8.05 1.57
CA LEU A 203 -3.40 7.59 2.08
C LEU A 203 -3.50 7.93 3.58
N LYS A 204 -4.67 8.42 4.01
CA LYS A 204 -4.94 8.66 5.42
C LYS A 204 -5.42 7.39 6.11
N VAL A 205 -4.98 7.21 7.35
CA VAL A 205 -5.30 6.06 8.21
C VAL A 205 -5.70 6.54 9.60
N GLY A 206 -6.55 5.77 10.27
CA GLY A 206 -7.05 6.06 11.60
C GLY A 206 -6.14 5.60 12.74
N ASP A 207 -5.23 4.67 12.45
CA ASP A 207 -4.20 4.20 13.37
C ASP A 207 -2.90 3.93 12.60
N LEU A 208 -1.91 4.82 12.78
CA LEU A 208 -0.66 4.75 12.03
C LEU A 208 0.18 3.53 12.38
N GLU A 209 0.23 3.12 13.66
CA GLU A 209 1.05 1.99 14.10
C GLU A 209 0.47 0.67 13.58
N ARG A 210 -0.86 0.52 13.66
CA ARG A 210 -1.55 -0.63 13.07
C ARG A 210 -1.32 -0.70 11.57
N ALA A 211 -1.43 0.43 10.87
CA ALA A 211 -1.22 0.49 9.43
C ALA A 211 0.24 0.12 9.07
N ILE A 212 1.25 0.74 9.72
CA ILE A 212 2.67 0.38 9.53
C ILE A 212 2.86 -1.13 9.68
N LYS A 213 2.40 -1.69 10.81
CA LYS A 213 2.54 -3.12 11.10
C LYS A 213 1.85 -4.00 10.06
N PHE A 214 0.69 -3.59 9.56
CA PHE A 214 -0.03 -4.29 8.50
C PHE A 214 0.80 -4.35 7.22
N TYR A 215 1.25 -3.20 6.70
CA TYR A 215 2.01 -3.14 5.45
C TYR A 215 3.41 -3.78 5.57
N GLU A 216 4.04 -3.74 6.75
CA GLU A 216 5.27 -4.48 7.01
C GLU A 216 5.04 -6.00 6.96
N LYS A 217 4.03 -6.52 7.66
CA LYS A 217 3.76 -7.96 7.74
C LYS A 217 3.11 -8.53 6.48
N ALA A 218 2.06 -7.89 5.97
CA ALA A 218 1.28 -8.39 4.84
C ALA A 218 2.01 -8.23 3.51
N LEU A 219 2.74 -7.12 3.38
CA LEU A 219 3.29 -6.68 2.11
C LEU A 219 4.82 -6.64 2.09
N GLY A 220 5.50 -6.86 3.22
CA GLY A 220 6.96 -6.86 3.30
C GLY A 220 7.60 -5.48 3.11
N MET A 221 6.80 -4.41 3.19
CA MET A 221 7.31 -3.05 3.09
C MET A 221 8.26 -2.74 4.25
N LYS A 222 9.21 -1.84 4.02
CA LYS A 222 10.08 -1.27 5.04
C LYS A 222 9.60 0.13 5.37
N LEU A 223 9.52 0.43 6.66
CA LEU A 223 9.40 1.80 7.14
C LEU A 223 10.73 2.53 6.89
N PHE A 224 10.73 3.49 5.97
CA PHE A 224 11.90 4.32 5.69
C PHE A 224 12.00 5.53 6.61
N ARG A 225 10.86 6.15 6.90
CA ARG A 225 10.79 7.35 7.73
C ARG A 225 9.46 7.40 8.46
N LYS A 226 9.50 7.80 9.72
CA LYS A 226 8.32 8.26 10.48
C LYS A 226 8.60 9.66 10.99
N GLY A 227 7.64 10.57 10.86
CA GLY A 227 7.79 11.96 11.25
C GLY A 227 6.54 12.49 11.94
N GLU A 228 6.71 13.02 13.15
CA GLU A 228 5.65 13.68 13.91
C GLU A 228 5.68 15.19 13.64
N LYS A 229 4.49 15.78 13.51
CA LYS A 229 4.26 17.21 13.27
C LYS A 229 3.23 17.71 14.27
N PRO A 230 3.62 17.84 15.56
CA PRO A 230 2.68 18.17 16.63
C PRO A 230 2.00 19.53 16.41
N ASP A 231 2.72 20.52 15.88
CA ASP A 231 2.18 21.85 15.59
C ASP A 231 1.08 21.84 14.52
N ASP A 232 1.14 20.88 13.59
CA ASP A 232 0.17 20.70 12.51
C ASP A 232 -0.79 19.52 12.80
N LYS A 233 -0.67 18.88 13.97
CA LYS A 233 -1.50 17.77 14.45
C LYS A 233 -1.57 16.55 13.53
N TYR A 234 -0.44 16.12 12.97
CA TYR A 234 -0.37 14.87 12.22
C TYR A 234 0.96 14.14 12.39
N THR A 235 0.94 12.84 12.09
CA THR A 235 2.13 11.98 11.98
C THR A 235 2.09 11.27 10.64
N LEU A 236 3.23 11.21 9.95
CA LEU A 236 3.38 10.50 8.68
C LEU A 236 4.35 9.33 8.79
N ALA A 237 4.15 8.32 7.95
CA ALA A 237 5.07 7.22 7.72
C ALA A 237 5.30 7.01 6.21
N ILE A 238 6.56 6.88 5.81
CA ILE A 238 6.97 6.60 4.44
C ILE A 238 7.42 5.15 4.35
N MET A 239 6.75 4.36 3.52
CA MET A 239 6.97 2.93 3.43
C MET A 239 7.16 2.46 1.98
N GLY A 240 8.00 1.46 1.77
CA GLY A 240 8.23 0.93 0.43
C GLY A 240 9.18 -0.27 0.39
N TYR A 241 9.69 -0.59 -0.79
CA TYR A 241 10.63 -1.70 -1.00
C TYR A 241 12.07 -1.17 -1.17
N PRO A 242 13.07 -1.75 -0.48
CA PRO A 242 14.46 -1.29 -0.58
C PRO A 242 15.06 -1.58 -1.98
N GLY A 243 15.85 -0.66 -2.55
CA GLY A 243 16.47 -0.81 -3.87
C GLY A 243 17.16 0.46 -4.41
N GLU A 244 18.06 0.28 -5.38
CA GLU A 244 19.27 1.10 -5.56
C GLU A 244 19.17 2.60 -5.89
N ASN A 245 18.02 3.22 -6.21
CA ASN A 245 17.87 4.70 -6.29
C ASN A 245 16.40 5.17 -6.30
N GLU A 246 15.81 5.20 -5.10
CA GLU A 246 14.53 5.81 -4.66
C GLU A 246 13.25 5.29 -5.34
N THR A 247 12.63 4.30 -4.68
CA THR A 247 11.37 3.66 -5.08
C THR A 247 10.18 4.59 -4.98
N ASN A 248 9.12 4.26 -5.70
CA ASN A 248 7.77 4.68 -5.33
C ASN A 248 7.47 4.24 -3.89
N VAL A 249 6.93 5.13 -3.08
CA VAL A 249 6.57 4.88 -1.67
C VAL A 249 5.07 5.03 -1.44
N LEU A 250 4.60 4.37 -0.40
CA LEU A 250 3.31 4.61 0.21
C LEU A 250 3.55 5.55 1.40
N GLU A 251 2.92 6.73 1.36
CA GLU A 251 2.85 7.62 2.51
C GLU A 251 1.54 7.36 3.26
N LEU A 252 1.64 7.11 4.56
CA LEU A 252 0.52 6.96 5.46
C LEU A 252 0.47 8.17 6.38
N THR A 253 -0.66 8.87 6.42
CA THR A 253 -0.86 10.03 7.30
C THR A 253 -1.95 9.77 8.31
N TYR A 254 -1.63 9.97 9.58
CA TYR A 254 -2.57 10.01 10.69
C TYR A 254 -2.73 11.45 11.19
N ASN A 255 -3.94 11.98 11.13
CA ASN A 255 -4.28 13.25 11.77
C ASN A 255 -4.78 12.97 13.19
N TYR A 256 -4.34 13.77 14.16
CA TYR A 256 -4.62 13.51 15.56
C TYR A 256 -6.13 13.51 15.81
N ASP A 257 -6.59 12.51 16.54
CA ASP A 257 -7.99 12.31 16.92
C ASP A 257 -8.94 12.04 15.74
N VAL A 258 -8.43 11.75 14.53
CA VAL A 258 -9.23 11.39 13.35
C VAL A 258 -9.00 9.93 12.98
N THR A 259 -9.98 9.09 13.29
CA THR A 259 -9.88 7.62 13.13
C THR A 259 -10.58 7.08 11.88
N GLU A 260 -11.39 7.89 11.20
CA GLU A 260 -12.20 7.45 10.06
C GLU A 260 -12.18 8.47 8.92
N TYR A 261 -12.21 7.96 7.70
CA TYR A 261 -12.26 8.75 6.47
C TYR A 261 -13.16 8.07 5.45
N THR A 262 -13.88 8.87 4.66
CA THR A 262 -14.58 8.31 3.50
C THR A 262 -13.55 7.92 2.43
N LYS A 263 -13.70 6.72 1.88
CA LYS A 263 -12.83 6.23 0.80
C LYS A 263 -13.17 6.88 -0.56
N GLY A 264 -14.38 7.43 -0.67
CA GLY A 264 -14.94 7.86 -1.95
C GLY A 264 -15.17 6.68 -2.90
N ASN A 265 -15.37 6.98 -4.17
CA ASN A 265 -15.42 6.01 -5.26
C ASN A 265 -14.50 6.38 -6.43
N ALA A 266 -13.61 7.36 -6.26
CA ALA A 266 -12.67 7.81 -7.30
C ALA A 266 -11.39 6.96 -7.31
N TYR A 267 -10.61 6.96 -6.21
CA TYR A 267 -9.47 6.05 -6.02
C TYR A 267 -9.95 4.60 -5.99
N ALA A 268 -9.26 3.71 -6.70
CA ALA A 268 -9.66 2.30 -6.77
C ALA A 268 -8.73 1.40 -5.97
N GLN A 269 -7.43 1.35 -6.29
CA GLN A 269 -6.48 0.44 -5.64
C GLN A 269 -5.01 0.75 -5.94
N LEU A 270 -4.13 0.23 -5.09
CA LEU A 270 -2.69 0.11 -5.37
C LEU A 270 -2.38 -1.30 -5.90
N ALA A 271 -1.63 -1.39 -7.00
CA ALA A 271 -1.19 -2.67 -7.56
C ALA A 271 0.27 -2.97 -7.20
N ILE A 272 0.51 -4.18 -6.68
CA ILE A 272 1.81 -4.64 -6.20
C ILE A 272 2.18 -5.95 -6.90
N GLY A 273 3.38 -6.00 -7.47
CA GLY A 273 3.94 -7.22 -8.04
C GLY A 273 4.48 -8.14 -6.97
N THR A 274 4.28 -9.44 -7.14
CA THR A 274 4.83 -10.52 -6.29
C THR A 274 5.25 -11.70 -7.17
N ASP A 275 6.20 -12.51 -6.74
CA ASP A 275 6.56 -13.73 -7.46
C ASP A 275 5.45 -14.80 -7.34
N ASP A 276 4.66 -14.78 -6.26
CA ASP A 276 3.63 -15.78 -5.97
C ASP A 276 2.42 -15.18 -5.23
N VAL A 277 1.29 -15.05 -5.93
CA VAL A 277 0.06 -14.51 -5.34
C VAL A 277 -0.60 -15.44 -4.33
N TYR A 278 -0.32 -16.75 -4.36
CA TYR A 278 -0.90 -17.71 -3.41
C TYR A 278 -0.22 -17.58 -2.05
N LYS A 279 1.10 -17.59 -2.02
CA LYS A 279 1.88 -17.33 -0.79
C LYS A 279 1.61 -15.93 -0.24
N SER A 280 1.56 -14.94 -1.12
CA SER A 280 1.23 -13.56 -0.74
C SER A 280 -0.19 -13.45 -0.17
N GLY A 281 -1.17 -14.16 -0.75
CA GLY A 281 -2.54 -14.20 -0.23
C GLY A 281 -2.67 -14.91 1.12
N GLU A 282 -1.93 -16.00 1.34
CA GLU A 282 -1.89 -16.71 2.62
C GLU A 282 -1.32 -15.82 3.73
N VAL A 283 -0.23 -15.10 3.46
CA VAL A 283 0.32 -14.11 4.40
C VAL A 283 -0.71 -13.04 4.73
N VAL A 284 -1.34 -12.43 3.72
CA VAL A 284 -2.33 -11.38 3.93
C VAL A 284 -3.50 -11.89 4.76
N LYS A 285 -3.97 -13.12 4.53
CA LYS A 285 -5.03 -13.74 5.33
C LYS A 285 -4.66 -13.79 6.81
N LEU A 286 -3.47 -14.30 7.15
CA LEU A 286 -2.99 -14.37 8.54
C LEU A 286 -2.85 -12.98 9.17
N VAL A 287 -2.38 -11.99 8.40
CA VAL A 287 -2.22 -10.62 8.91
C VAL A 287 -3.56 -9.92 9.11
N ILE A 288 -4.56 -10.19 8.26
CA ILE A 288 -5.93 -9.69 8.43
C ILE A 288 -6.57 -10.26 9.70
N GLU A 289 -6.35 -11.54 10.01
CA GLU A 289 -6.82 -12.16 11.25
C GLU A 289 -6.23 -11.46 12.49
N GLU A 290 -5.00 -10.93 12.41
CA GLU A 290 -4.33 -10.22 13.50
C GLU A 290 -4.68 -8.71 13.59
N LEU A 291 -4.74 -8.02 12.45
CA LEU A 291 -4.73 -6.54 12.40
C LEU A 291 -5.98 -5.93 11.75
N GLY A 292 -6.88 -6.74 11.23
CA GLY A 292 -8.06 -6.30 10.48
C GLY A 292 -7.81 -6.13 8.98
N GLY A 293 -8.89 -5.86 8.25
CA GLY A 293 -8.93 -5.83 6.79
C GLY A 293 -9.84 -6.93 6.23
N GLU A 294 -9.82 -7.12 4.92
CA GLU A 294 -10.70 -8.09 4.25
C GLU A 294 -10.09 -8.63 2.96
N ILE A 295 -10.10 -9.96 2.74
CA ILE A 295 -9.79 -10.51 1.42
C ILE A 295 -10.99 -10.30 0.50
N THR A 296 -10.81 -9.53 -0.58
CA THR A 296 -11.87 -9.24 -1.57
C THR A 296 -11.83 -10.18 -2.78
N ARG A 297 -10.69 -10.82 -3.03
CA ARG A 297 -10.55 -11.86 -4.05
C ARG A 297 -9.47 -12.84 -3.62
N GLN A 298 -9.84 -14.12 -3.55
CA GLN A 298 -8.90 -15.21 -3.28
C GLN A 298 -7.84 -15.33 -4.40
N PRO A 299 -6.62 -15.80 -4.10
CA PRO A 299 -5.57 -15.99 -5.09
C PRO A 299 -6.02 -16.91 -6.24
N GLY A 300 -5.86 -16.45 -7.48
CA GLY A 300 -6.19 -17.25 -8.64
C GLY A 300 -6.11 -16.50 -9.97
N PRO A 301 -6.19 -17.22 -11.10
CA PRO A 301 -6.21 -16.61 -12.42
C PRO A 301 -7.47 -15.78 -12.64
N LEU A 302 -7.33 -14.67 -13.36
CA LEU A 302 -8.46 -13.97 -13.97
C LEU A 302 -8.99 -14.80 -15.15
N PRO A 303 -10.32 -14.95 -15.27
CA PRO A 303 -10.94 -15.61 -16.43
C PRO A 303 -10.47 -14.97 -17.74
N GLY A 304 -10.22 -15.79 -18.77
CA GLY A 304 -9.84 -15.33 -20.11
C GLY A 304 -8.37 -14.94 -20.30
N ILE A 305 -7.74 -14.28 -19.32
CA ILE A 305 -6.36 -13.77 -19.45
C ILE A 305 -5.32 -14.52 -18.62
N ASN A 306 -5.74 -15.45 -17.75
CA ASN A 306 -4.88 -16.26 -16.89
C ASN A 306 -3.91 -15.48 -15.97
N THR A 307 -4.00 -14.16 -15.90
CA THR A 307 -3.25 -13.32 -14.97
C THR A 307 -3.65 -13.67 -13.55
N LYS A 308 -2.69 -14.17 -12.76
CA LYS A 308 -2.92 -14.57 -11.37
C LYS A 308 -2.90 -13.33 -10.47
N ILE A 309 -3.96 -13.14 -9.71
CA ILE A 309 -4.11 -12.03 -8.76
C ILE A 309 -4.70 -12.50 -7.43
N THR A 310 -4.49 -11.69 -6.39
CA THR A 310 -5.28 -11.68 -5.15
C THR A 310 -5.57 -10.23 -4.79
N SER A 311 -6.69 -9.94 -4.14
CA SER A 311 -6.99 -8.57 -3.70
C SER A 311 -7.59 -8.54 -2.32
N PHE A 312 -7.37 -7.43 -1.62
CA PHE A 312 -7.76 -7.25 -0.23
C PHE A 312 -7.88 -5.77 0.14
N LEU A 313 -8.58 -5.50 1.24
CA LEU A 313 -8.63 -4.23 1.93
C LEU A 313 -7.70 -4.28 3.14
N ASP A 314 -6.98 -3.20 3.39
CA ASP A 314 -6.25 -3.00 4.64
C ASP A 314 -7.23 -2.69 5.82
N PRO A 315 -6.75 -2.52 7.06
CA PRO A 315 -7.60 -2.24 8.22
C PRO A 315 -8.44 -0.95 8.11
N ASP A 316 -8.08 -0.06 7.18
CA ASP A 316 -8.72 1.23 6.93
C ASP A 316 -9.56 1.23 5.65
N GLY A 317 -9.71 0.08 4.99
CA GLY A 317 -10.51 -0.10 3.79
C GLY A 317 -9.81 0.25 2.48
N TRP A 318 -8.49 0.48 2.48
CA TRP A 318 -7.74 0.75 1.25
C TRP A 318 -7.47 -0.53 0.48
N LYS A 319 -7.87 -0.56 -0.79
CA LYS A 319 -7.74 -1.74 -1.63
C LYS A 319 -6.32 -1.87 -2.20
N THR A 320 -5.79 -3.09 -2.08
CA THR A 320 -4.55 -3.52 -2.74
C THR A 320 -4.84 -4.73 -3.64
N VAL A 321 -4.23 -4.76 -4.82
CA VAL A 321 -4.22 -5.92 -5.72
C VAL A 321 -2.78 -6.41 -5.87
N SER A 322 -2.52 -7.66 -5.51
CA SER A 322 -1.23 -8.30 -5.76
C SER A 322 -1.30 -9.12 -7.06
N LEU A 323 -0.33 -8.93 -7.96
CA LEU A 323 -0.26 -9.60 -9.26
C LEU A 323 1.07 -10.35 -9.43
N CYS A 324 1.03 -11.51 -10.07
CA CYS A 324 2.24 -12.31 -10.31
C CYS A 324 3.13 -11.68 -11.41
N PHE A 325 4.44 -11.47 -11.17
CA PHE A 325 5.36 -10.90 -12.17
C PHE A 325 5.47 -11.71 -13.46
N MET A 326 5.47 -13.04 -13.38
CA MET A 326 5.52 -13.89 -14.58
C MET A 326 4.33 -13.66 -15.52
N ASN A 327 3.22 -13.15 -14.97
CA ASN A 327 2.02 -12.79 -15.71
C ASN A 327 1.94 -11.29 -15.98
N PHE A 328 2.80 -10.47 -15.35
CA PHE A 328 3.05 -9.07 -15.68
C PHE A 328 4.00 -9.01 -16.89
N LYS A 329 3.54 -9.53 -18.02
CA LYS A 329 3.93 -8.92 -19.27
C LYS A 329 3.07 -7.65 -19.37
N PRO A 330 3.59 -6.49 -19.78
CA PRO A 330 2.69 -5.55 -20.45
C PRO A 330 1.88 -6.37 -21.44
N LEU A 331 0.59 -6.11 -21.58
CA LEU A 331 -0.30 -6.88 -22.43
C LEU A 331 0.05 -6.72 -23.94
N TYR A 332 1.33 -6.54 -24.30
CA TYR A 332 1.95 -6.66 -25.61
C TYR A 332 1.94 -8.12 -26.06
N SER A 333 0.78 -8.62 -26.47
CA SER A 333 0.61 -9.72 -27.46
C SER A 333 -0.86 -10.06 -27.67
N TRP A 334 -1.71 -9.03 -27.74
CA TRP A 334 -3.05 -9.17 -28.29
C TRP A 334 -3.10 -8.33 -29.57
N GLU A 335 -2.29 -8.73 -30.55
CA GLU A 335 -2.60 -8.47 -31.97
C GLU A 335 -3.55 -9.58 -32.46
#